data_AF-A0AA48GYZ9-F1
#
_entry.id   AF-A0AA48GYZ9-F1
#
_cell.length_a   1.000
_cell.length_b   1.000
_cell.length_c   1.000
_cell.angle_alpha   90.00
_cell.angle_beta   90.00
_cell.angle_gamma   90.00
#
_symmetry.space_group_name_H-M   'P 1'
#
loop_
_entity.id
_entity.type
_entity.pdbx_description
1 polymer ?
#
loop_
_entity_poly.entity_id
_entity_poly.type
_entity_poly.pdbx_seq_one_letter_code
_entity_poly.pdbx_strand_id
1 'polypeptide(L)'
;MARTRAYSPLMDSLGRSLRFFYLLWGGMLLGTLAAYNRIRLPAFVWTWPKVARFFYTPLGRGLLLGIGLAMSVAALIEVWELVDRILVRFLHDHERERER
;
A
#
# COMPACT_ATOMS: atom_id res chain seq x y z
N MET A 1 21.67 21.12 17.74
CA MET A 1 22.23 20.02 16.91
C MET A 1 21.10 19.32 16.16
N ALA A 2 20.69 19.87 15.01
CA ALA A 2 19.72 19.22 14.13
C ALA A 2 20.51 18.40 13.10
N ARG A 3 20.70 17.10 13.37
CA ARG A 3 21.29 16.18 12.41
C ARG A 3 20.20 15.82 11.40
N THR A 4 20.02 16.68 10.41
CA THR A 4 19.24 16.39 9.20
C THR A 4 19.91 15.20 8.53
N ARG A 5 19.38 13.99 8.78
CA ARG A 5 19.72 12.82 7.95
C ARG A 5 19.21 13.15 6.56
N ALA A 6 20.14 13.57 5.71
CA ALA A 6 20.02 13.48 4.28
C ALA A 6 19.83 11.99 3.94
N TYR A 7 18.60 11.50 4.04
CA TYR A 7 18.22 10.32 3.28
C TYR A 7 18.33 10.75 1.82
N SER A 8 19.14 10.05 1.05
CA SER A 8 19.26 10.31 -0.37
C SER A 8 17.85 10.22 -1.00
N PRO A 9 17.50 11.04 -2.00
CA PRO A 9 16.20 10.97 -2.67
C PRO A 9 15.88 9.55 -3.17
N LEU A 10 16.92 8.75 -3.43
CA LEU A 10 16.84 7.32 -3.72
C LEU A 10 16.27 6.50 -2.54
N MET A 11 16.69 6.73 -1.29
CA MET A 11 16.16 6.03 -0.12
C MET A 11 14.71 6.38 0.17
N ASP A 12 14.30 7.64 -0.03
CA ASP A 12 12.89 8.03 0.09
C ASP A 12 12.03 7.31 -0.96
N SER A 13 12.48 7.29 -2.23
CA SER A 13 11.80 6.53 -3.29
C SER A 13 11.75 5.04 -2.98
N LEU A 14 12.83 4.44 -2.48
CA LEU A 14 12.89 3.01 -2.15
C LEU A 14 11.91 2.65 -1.02
N GLY A 15 11.85 3.47 0.04
CA GLY A 15 10.92 3.28 1.15
C GLY A 15 9.46 3.39 0.68
N ARG A 16 9.18 4.34 -0.22
CA ARG A 16 7.86 4.53 -0.80
C ARG A 16 7.45 3.37 -1.72
N SER A 17 8.36 2.88 -2.55
CA SER A 17 8.14 1.67 -3.36
C SER A 17 7.91 0.44 -2.50
N LEU A 18 8.67 0.26 -1.42
CA LEU A 18 8.47 -0.87 -0.51
C LEU A 18 7.10 -0.82 0.17
N ARG A 19 6.67 0.37 0.61
CA ARG A 19 5.33 0.61 1.17
C ARG A 19 4.23 0.34 0.13
N PHE A 20 4.43 0.75 -1.11
CA PHE A 20 3.53 0.42 -2.22
C PHE A 20 3.38 -1.09 -2.39
N PHE A 21 4.49 -1.83 -2.50
CA PHE A 21 4.45 -3.29 -2.63
C PHE A 21 3.73 -3.94 -1.45
N TYR A 22 3.97 -3.45 -0.23
CA TYR A 22 3.29 -3.94 0.96
C TYR A 22 1.77 -3.71 0.92
N LEU A 23 1.33 -2.50 0.55
CA LEU A 23 -0.09 -2.15 0.46
C LEU A 23 -0.80 -2.86 -0.69
N LEU A 24 -0.16 -2.96 -1.86
CA LEU A 24 -0.69 -3.67 -3.02
C LEU A 24 -0.82 -5.17 -2.72
N TRP A 25 0.24 -5.78 -2.19
CA TRP A 25 0.25 -7.18 -1.83
C TRP A 25 -0.77 -7.48 -0.75
N GLY A 26 -0.80 -6.67 0.31
CA GLY A 26 -1.79 -6.77 1.39
C GLY A 26 -3.22 -6.64 0.86
N GLY A 27 -3.48 -5.66 0.00
CA GLY A 27 -4.79 -5.42 -0.61
C GLY A 27 -5.25 -6.56 -1.52
N MET A 28 -4.41 -7.03 -2.43
CA MET A 28 -4.70 -8.19 -3.29
C MET A 28 -4.91 -9.46 -2.49
N LEU A 29 -4.09 -9.71 -1.48
CA LEU A 29 -4.16 -10.93 -0.67
C LEU A 29 -5.43 -10.93 0.19
N LEU A 30 -5.73 -9.83 0.90
CA LEU A 30 -6.98 -9.71 1.65
C LEU A 30 -8.20 -9.79 0.73
N GLY A 31 -8.13 -9.11 -0.42
CA GLY A 31 -9.20 -9.08 -1.41
C GLY A 31 -9.51 -10.46 -1.95
N THR A 32 -8.49 -11.21 -2.37
CA THR A 32 -8.64 -12.59 -2.86
C THR A 32 -9.09 -13.54 -1.76
N LEU A 33 -8.53 -13.47 -0.55
CA LEU A 33 -8.96 -14.31 0.58
C LEU A 33 -10.43 -14.08 0.94
N ALA A 34 -10.87 -12.84 0.94
CA ALA A 34 -12.26 -12.48 1.23
C ALA A 34 -13.22 -12.86 0.09
N ALA A 35 -12.79 -12.70 -1.17
CA ALA A 35 -13.59 -13.06 -2.35
C ALA A 35 -13.74 -14.59 -2.54
N TYR A 36 -12.67 -15.37 -2.33
CA TYR A 36 -12.68 -16.82 -2.51
C TYR A 36 -13.23 -17.61 -1.32
N ASN A 37 -13.77 -16.92 -0.30
CA ASN A 37 -14.29 -17.54 0.93
C ASN A 37 -13.28 -18.50 1.60
N ARG A 38 -11.98 -18.27 1.37
CA ARG A 38 -10.87 -19.11 1.84
C ARG A 38 -10.13 -18.48 3.00
N ILE A 39 -10.84 -17.63 3.77
CA ILE A 39 -10.31 -16.97 4.97
C ILE A 39 -9.95 -18.06 5.99
N ARG A 40 -8.72 -18.58 5.92
CA ARG A 40 -8.10 -19.35 6.98
C ARG A 40 -7.68 -18.35 8.04
N LEU A 41 -8.57 -18.17 9.03
CA LEU A 41 -8.27 -17.36 10.20
C LEU A 41 -7.04 -17.95 10.91
N PRO A 42 -6.01 -17.14 11.20
CA PRO A 42 -4.84 -17.62 11.95
C PRO A 42 -5.27 -18.15 13.32
N ALA A 43 -4.51 -19.11 13.86
CA ALA A 43 -4.86 -19.82 15.10
C ALA A 43 -5.11 -18.88 16.29
N PHE A 44 -4.49 -17.70 16.31
CA PHE A 44 -4.72 -16.67 17.32
C PHE A 44 -6.14 -16.08 17.30
N VAL A 45 -6.80 -16.02 16.14
CA VAL A 45 -8.16 -15.48 16.03
C VAL A 45 -9.20 -16.48 16.54
N TRP A 46 -8.85 -17.77 16.61
CA TRP A 46 -9.67 -18.80 17.24
C TRP A 46 -9.73 -18.68 18.76
N THR A 47 -8.77 -17.99 19.39
CA THR A 47 -8.81 -17.66 20.81
C THR A 47 -9.99 -16.72 21.14
N TRP A 48 -10.52 -16.00 20.14
CA TRP A 48 -11.63 -15.06 20.27
C TRP A 48 -12.82 -15.49 19.39
N PRO A 49 -13.67 -16.43 19.84
CA PRO A 49 -14.69 -17.06 19.00
C PRO A 49 -15.75 -16.07 18.45
N LYS A 50 -16.00 -14.96 19.14
CA LYS A 50 -16.89 -13.89 18.65
C LYS A 50 -16.31 -13.18 17.42
N VAL A 51 -15.00 -12.91 17.44
CA VAL A 51 -14.29 -12.22 16.36
C VAL A 51 -14.16 -13.15 15.15
N ALA A 52 -13.81 -14.42 15.37
CA ALA A 52 -13.79 -15.42 14.31
C ALA A 52 -15.16 -15.54 13.61
N ARG A 53 -16.26 -15.61 14.38
CA ARG A 53 -17.62 -15.68 13.84
C ARG A 53 -18.00 -14.43 13.03
N PHE A 54 -17.56 -13.25 13.47
CA PHE A 54 -17.77 -11.99 12.75
C PHE A 54 -17.11 -11.98 11.35
N PHE A 55 -15.91 -12.55 11.22
CA PHE A 55 -15.24 -12.65 9.92
C PHE A 55 -15.89 -13.66 8.95
N TYR A 56 -16.67 -14.62 9.46
CA TYR A 56 -17.46 -15.53 8.64
C TYR A 56 -18.81 -14.92 8.19
N THR A 57 -19.32 -13.89 8.85
CA THR A 57 -20.52 -13.16 8.40
C THR A 57 -20.26 -12.32 7.15
N PRO A 58 -21.27 -12.14 6.26
CA PRO A 58 -21.13 -11.34 5.03
C PRO A 58 -20.70 -9.89 5.30
N LEU A 59 -21.08 -9.34 6.46
CA LEU A 59 -20.69 -7.99 6.88
C LEU A 59 -19.19 -7.89 7.20
N GLY A 60 -18.63 -8.86 7.94
CA GLY A 60 -17.18 -8.90 8.22
C GLY A 60 -16.35 -9.17 6.96
N ARG A 61 -16.87 -9.96 6.02
CA ARG A 61 -16.26 -10.15 4.70
C ARG A 61 -16.26 -8.88 3.85
N GLY A 62 -17.38 -8.15 3.84
CA GLY A 62 -17.47 -6.85 3.18
C GLY A 62 -16.47 -5.86 3.77
N LEU A 63 -16.25 -5.91 5.09
CA LEU A 63 -15.26 -5.07 5.78
C LEU A 63 -13.82 -5.43 5.39
N LEU A 64 -13.49 -6.73 5.29
CA LEU A 64 -12.20 -7.20 4.77
C LEU A 64 -11.98 -6.79 3.31
N LEU A 65 -12.99 -6.95 2.44
CA LEU A 65 -12.92 -6.48 1.06
C LEU A 65 -12.71 -4.97 0.99
N GLY A 66 -13.42 -4.21 1.82
CA GLY A 66 -13.27 -2.76 1.92
C GLY A 66 -11.86 -2.36 2.35
N ILE A 67 -11.28 -3.04 3.33
CA ILE A 67 -9.88 -2.82 3.75
C ILE A 67 -8.92 -3.16 2.61
N GLY A 68 -9.10 -4.32 1.95
CA GLY A 68 -8.25 -4.71 0.82
C GLY A 68 -8.32 -3.72 -0.34
N LEU A 69 -9.51 -3.21 -0.64
CA LEU A 69 -9.73 -2.18 -1.65
C LEU A 69 -9.08 -0.86 -1.24
N ALA A 70 -9.26 -0.40 -0.01
CA ALA A 70 -8.64 0.82 0.50
C ALA A 70 -7.11 0.74 0.46
N MET A 71 -6.53 -0.41 0.80
CA MET A 71 -5.08 -0.63 0.67
C MET A 71 -4.62 -0.59 -0.79
N SER A 72 -5.40 -1.15 -1.71
CA SER A 72 -5.10 -1.12 -3.15
C SER A 72 -5.17 0.30 -3.72
N VAL A 73 -6.16 1.09 -3.29
CA VAL A 73 -6.30 2.50 -3.67
C VAL A 73 -5.15 3.33 -3.11
N ALA A 74 -4.79 3.13 -1.83
CA ALA A 74 -3.65 3.80 -1.22
C ALA A 74 -2.34 3.48 -1.97
N ALA A 75 -2.17 2.23 -2.39
CA ALA A 75 -1.05 1.82 -3.23
C ALA A 75 -1.05 2.57 -4.59
N LEU A 76 -2.21 2.70 -5.23
CA LEU A 76 -2.34 3.43 -6.50
C LEU A 76 -1.95 4.91 -6.37
N ILE A 77 -2.38 5.56 -5.28
CA ILE A 77 -2.02 6.95 -4.97
C ILE A 77 -0.51 7.08 -4.77
N GLU A 78 0.11 6.14 -4.06
CA GLU A 78 1.55 6.14 -3.83
C GLU A 78 2.35 6.07 -5.14
N VAL A 79 1.92 5.22 -6.09
CA VAL A 79 2.53 5.14 -7.43
C VAL A 79 2.35 6.43 -8.20
N TRP A 80 1.16 7.03 -8.13
CA TRP A 80 0.87 8.28 -8.80
C TRP A 80 1.83 9.39 -8.35
N GLU A 81 2.02 9.57 -7.04
CA GLU A 81 2.98 10.54 -6.49
C GLU A 81 4.43 10.26 -6.90
N LEU A 82 4.78 8.98 -7.07
CA LEU A 82 6.11 8.57 -7.52
C LEU A 82 6.34 8.94 -8.98
N VAL A 83 5.34 8.68 -9.84
CA VAL A 83 5.37 9.06 -11.26
C VAL A 83 5.41 10.57 -11.42
N ASP A 84 4.58 11.31 -10.68
CA ASP A 84 4.54 12.78 -10.69
C ASP A 84 5.91 13.38 -10.34
N ARG A 85 6.54 12.90 -9.27
CA ARG A 85 7.87 13.37 -8.86
C ARG A 85 8.95 13.08 -9.91
N ILE A 86 8.88 11.92 -10.56
CA ILE A 86 9.81 11.56 -11.65
C ILE A 86 9.58 12.49 -12.86
N LEU A 87 8.33 12.74 -13.22
CA LEU A 87 7.97 13.59 -14.35
C LEU A 87 8.43 15.04 -14.15
N VAL A 88 8.20 15.61 -12.95
CA VAL A 88 8.69 16.96 -12.59
C VAL A 88 10.21 17.03 -12.69
N ARG A 89 10.92 15.98 -12.27
CA ARG A 89 12.37 15.92 -12.34
C ARG A 89 12.88 15.90 -13.79
N PHE A 90 12.26 15.08 -14.65
CA PHE A 90 12.59 15.05 -16.08
C PHE A 90 12.31 16.37 -16.77
N LEU A 91 11.19 17.02 -16.45
CA LEU A 91 10.86 18.33 -17.01
C LEU A 91 11.92 19.38 -16.64
N HIS A 92 12.32 19.40 -15.37
CA HIS A 92 13.34 20.33 -14.87
C HIS A 92 14.74 20.07 -15.46
N ASP A 93 15.09 18.79 -15.70
CA ASP A 93 16.35 18.44 -16.36
C ASP A 93 16.34 18.87 -17.84
N HIS A 94 15.21 18.72 -18.55
CA HIS A 94 15.08 19.19 -19.94
C HIS A 94 15.12 20.71 -20.07
N GLU A 95 14.53 21.47 -19.15
CA GLU A 95 14.63 22.93 -19.15
C GLU A 95 16.08 23.39 -18.98
N ARG A 96 16.85 22.73 -18.09
CA ARG A 96 18.28 23.03 -17.89
C ARG A 96 19.16 22.70 -19.09
N GLU A 97 18.83 21.66 -19.85
CA GLU A 97 19.53 21.34 -21.10
C GLU A 97 19.24 22.37 -22.20
N ARG A 98 18.07 23.01 -22.18
CA ARG A 98 17.66 23.99 -23.19
C ARG A 98 18.23 25.39 -22.97
N GLU A 99 18.62 25.72 -21.74
CA GLU A 99 19.25 26.99 -21.35
C GLU A 99 20.79 26.98 -21.51
N ARG A 100 21.38 25.82 -21.81
CA ARG A 100 22.81 25.67 -22.12
C ARG A 100 23.07 25.70 -23.62
#